data_AF-B4LAU8-F1
#
_entry.id   AF-B4LAU8-F1
#
_cell.length_a   1.000
_cell.length_b   1.000
_cell.length_c   1.000
_cell.angle_alpha   90.00
_cell.angle_beta   90.00
_cell.angle_gamma   90.00
#
_symmetry.space_group_name_H-M   'P 1'
#
loop_
_entity.id
_entity.type
_entity.pdbx_description
1 polymer ?
#
loop_
_entity_poly.entity_id
_entity_poly.type
_entity_poly.pdbx_seq_one_letter_code
_entity_poly.pdbx_strand_id
1 'polypeptide(L)'
;MRATYQNYMYYKKARQRFACTVYSILFVWLALTLMQIAVIALVIDARYFFYMNYYISFIFFGVGILLFGLFILFETLRFIIVLNFVLAIIIVESQIIALFALVARVFWIDVLAFFSICFVLLWIFILFGSILPRDADLTLDVAVVFIIAFVFLAIGIFFLMVHFAIPRTGYYSYLVFEIAITIMILAFVMYHAQTINGGRFAEMRLNDALLGSLILFHDFLIIYWLTFYWQILVRPFTPNNWILLTYIEDVTTVAPCAHQSPEVTVGPLPQETNAPDKPPVQPPAPTPIPPPTQPPIPPPTQPPIPPP
;
A
#
# COMPACT_ATOMS: atom_id res chain seq x y z
N MET A 1 -52.98 0.43 -10.56
CA MET A 1 -52.24 -0.25 -9.47
C MET A 1 -51.44 -1.48 -9.93
N ARG A 2 -52.02 -2.44 -10.66
CA ARG A 2 -51.29 -3.66 -11.11
C ARG A 2 -50.08 -3.37 -12.00
N ALA A 3 -50.22 -2.48 -12.98
CA ALA A 3 -49.13 -2.09 -13.89
C ALA A 3 -47.97 -1.36 -13.15
N THR A 4 -48.29 -0.46 -12.22
CA THR A 4 -47.30 0.27 -11.40
C THR A 4 -46.47 -0.68 -10.54
N TYR A 5 -47.12 -1.65 -9.89
CA TYR A 5 -46.45 -2.67 -9.09
C TYR A 5 -45.57 -3.59 -9.95
N GLN A 6 -46.05 -3.98 -11.13
CA GLN A 6 -45.27 -4.77 -12.09
C GLN A 6 -44.01 -4.01 -12.54
N ASN A 7 -44.14 -2.74 -12.93
CA ASN A 7 -43.00 -1.90 -13.32
C ASN A 7 -41.96 -1.76 -12.19
N TYR A 8 -42.41 -1.58 -10.95
CA TYR A 8 -41.55 -1.55 -9.78
C TYR A 8 -40.77 -2.87 -9.59
N MET A 9 -41.44 -4.02 -9.74
CA MET A 9 -40.78 -5.32 -9.64
C MET A 9 -39.78 -5.57 -10.77
N TYR A 10 -40.09 -5.14 -12.01
CA TYR A 10 -39.16 -5.20 -13.13
C TYR A 10 -37.90 -4.36 -12.88
N TYR A 11 -38.08 -3.11 -12.42
CA TYR A 11 -36.98 -2.24 -12.04
C TYR A 11 -36.10 -2.89 -10.95
N LYS A 12 -36.71 -3.36 -9.85
CA LYS A 12 -35.99 -3.99 -8.74
C LYS A 12 -35.17 -5.19 -9.21
N LYS A 13 -35.76 -6.05 -10.05
CA LYS A 13 -35.08 -7.23 -10.59
C LYS A 13 -33.92 -6.87 -11.53
N ALA A 14 -34.09 -5.86 -12.39
CA ALA A 14 -33.03 -5.38 -13.26
C ALA A 14 -31.86 -4.82 -12.44
N ARG A 15 -32.16 -4.03 -11.41
CA ARG A 15 -31.17 -3.45 -10.51
C ARG A 15 -30.40 -4.49 -9.70
N GLN A 16 -31.08 -5.51 -9.17
CA GLN A 16 -30.44 -6.63 -8.48
C GLN A 16 -29.49 -7.41 -9.39
N ARG A 17 -29.90 -7.65 -10.65
CA ARG A 17 -29.04 -8.30 -11.65
C ARG A 17 -27.81 -7.47 -11.97
N PHE A 18 -27.99 -6.16 -12.14
CA PHE A 18 -26.90 -5.22 -12.35
C PHE A 18 -25.91 -5.23 -11.18
N ALA A 19 -26.38 -5.07 -9.96
CA ALA A 19 -25.53 -5.11 -8.76
C ALA A 19 -24.78 -6.44 -8.64
N CYS A 20 -25.47 -7.57 -8.83
CA CYS A 20 -24.85 -8.90 -8.83
C CYS A 20 -23.76 -9.02 -9.91
N THR A 21 -23.99 -8.46 -11.10
CA THR A 21 -23.00 -8.44 -12.19
C THR A 21 -21.77 -7.62 -11.81
N VAL A 22 -21.96 -6.40 -11.29
CA VAL A 22 -20.86 -5.52 -10.84
C VAL A 22 -20.01 -6.22 -9.79
N TYR A 23 -20.64 -6.77 -8.75
CA TYR A 23 -19.93 -7.42 -7.64
C TYR A 23 -19.27 -8.74 -8.05
N SER A 24 -19.86 -9.48 -9.00
CA SER A 24 -19.23 -10.69 -9.55
C SER A 24 -17.99 -10.34 -10.38
N ILE A 25 -18.06 -9.30 -11.21
CA ILE A 25 -16.90 -8.83 -11.99
C ILE A 25 -15.79 -8.32 -11.05
N LEU A 26 -16.15 -7.54 -10.02
CA LEU A 26 -15.20 -7.11 -8.98
C LEU A 26 -14.51 -8.31 -8.32
N PHE A 27 -15.28 -9.33 -7.93
CA PHE A 27 -14.72 -10.54 -7.33
C PHE A 27 -13.72 -11.23 -8.27
N VAL A 28 -14.01 -11.29 -9.59
CA VAL A 28 -13.07 -11.81 -10.59
C VAL A 28 -11.79 -10.98 -10.66
N TRP A 29 -11.87 -9.65 -10.64
CA TRP A 29 -10.68 -8.77 -10.60
C TRP A 29 -9.83 -8.98 -9.35
N LEU A 30 -10.47 -9.13 -8.18
CA LEU A 30 -9.77 -9.41 -6.93
C LEU A 30 -9.12 -10.80 -6.94
N ALA A 31 -9.80 -11.82 -7.46
CA ALA A 31 -9.25 -13.16 -7.60
C ALA A 31 -8.06 -13.21 -8.58
N LEU A 32 -8.18 -12.50 -9.72
CA LEU A 32 -7.09 -12.34 -10.68
C LEU A 32 -5.88 -11.65 -10.05
N THR A 33 -6.11 -10.57 -9.30
CA THR A 33 -5.07 -9.86 -8.54
C THR A 33 -4.38 -10.81 -7.57
N LEU A 34 -5.16 -11.53 -6.75
CA LEU A 34 -4.62 -12.48 -5.77
C LEU A 34 -3.76 -13.56 -6.43
N MET A 35 -4.24 -14.12 -7.54
CA MET A 35 -3.50 -15.14 -8.30
C MET A 35 -2.16 -14.59 -8.81
N GLN A 36 -2.17 -13.41 -9.44
CA GLN A 36 -0.96 -12.81 -10.01
C GLN A 36 0.05 -12.37 -8.92
N ILE A 37 -0.42 -11.73 -7.84
CA ILE A 37 0.49 -11.36 -6.74
C ILE A 37 1.02 -12.59 -6.01
N ALA A 38 0.26 -13.69 -5.93
CA ALA A 38 0.75 -14.95 -5.37
C ALA A 38 1.89 -15.52 -6.21
N VAL A 39 1.82 -15.45 -7.55
CA VAL A 39 2.94 -15.83 -8.42
C VAL A 39 4.19 -15.00 -8.09
N ILE A 40 4.06 -13.67 -7.99
CA ILE A 40 5.20 -12.80 -7.64
C ILE A 40 5.71 -13.05 -6.22
N ALA A 41 4.83 -13.38 -5.27
CA ALA A 41 5.20 -13.61 -3.89
C ALA A 41 5.81 -15.00 -3.62
N LEU A 42 5.53 -16.00 -4.46
CA LEU A 42 5.98 -17.38 -4.23
C LEU A 42 7.12 -17.79 -5.17
N VAL A 43 7.19 -17.24 -6.38
CA VAL A 43 8.22 -17.59 -7.37
C VAL A 43 9.42 -16.65 -7.24
N ILE A 44 10.57 -17.20 -6.84
CA ILE A 44 11.80 -16.45 -6.54
C ILE A 44 12.28 -15.64 -7.76
N ASP A 45 12.31 -16.24 -8.95
CA ASP A 45 12.78 -15.57 -10.16
C ASP A 45 11.89 -14.39 -10.55
N ALA A 46 10.57 -14.57 -10.46
CA ALA A 46 9.60 -13.52 -10.74
C ALA A 46 9.71 -12.36 -9.73
N ARG A 47 9.85 -12.71 -8.44
CA ARG A 47 10.13 -11.72 -7.39
C ARG A 47 11.40 -10.93 -7.68
N TYR A 48 12.50 -11.62 -7.99
CA TYR A 48 13.79 -11.00 -8.27
C TYR A 48 13.72 -10.07 -9.48
N PHE A 49 13.04 -10.48 -10.55
CA PHE A 49 12.84 -9.66 -11.74
C PHE A 49 12.17 -8.32 -11.42
N PHE A 50 11.07 -8.32 -10.66
CA PHE A 50 10.36 -7.09 -10.28
C PHE A 50 11.03 -6.32 -9.15
N TYR A 51 11.89 -6.96 -8.37
CA TYR A 51 12.75 -6.28 -7.41
C TYR A 51 13.76 -5.38 -8.14
N MET A 52 14.49 -5.95 -9.12
CA MET A 52 15.51 -5.26 -9.90
C MET A 52 14.92 -4.27 -10.90
N ASN A 53 13.82 -4.62 -11.57
CA ASN A 53 13.18 -3.81 -12.60
C ASN A 53 11.93 -3.08 -12.09
N TYR A 54 11.99 -2.51 -10.88
CA TYR A 54 10.83 -1.90 -10.20
C TYR A 54 10.19 -0.73 -10.99
N TYR A 55 10.96 -0.08 -11.87
CA TYR A 55 10.46 1.01 -12.71
C TYR A 55 9.35 0.57 -13.69
N ILE A 56 9.31 -0.71 -14.06
CA ILE A 56 8.24 -1.28 -14.90
C ILE A 56 6.90 -1.06 -14.20
N SER A 57 6.80 -1.36 -12.91
CA SER A 57 5.57 -1.18 -12.14
C SER A 57 5.13 0.29 -12.07
N PHE A 58 6.05 1.25 -12.00
CA PHE A 58 5.70 2.68 -12.04
C PHE A 58 5.18 3.14 -13.40
N ILE A 59 5.72 2.62 -14.51
CA ILE A 59 5.21 2.90 -15.86
C ILE A 59 3.78 2.38 -16.00
N PHE A 60 3.54 1.12 -15.61
CA PHE A 60 2.21 0.52 -15.66
C PHE A 60 1.22 1.21 -14.72
N PHE A 61 1.65 1.70 -13.56
CA PHE A 61 0.83 2.53 -12.68
C PHE A 61 0.36 3.81 -13.39
N GLY A 62 1.29 4.55 -14.00
CA GLY A 62 0.98 5.77 -14.73
C GLY A 62 0.02 5.53 -15.90
N VAL A 63 0.28 4.48 -16.70
CA VAL A 63 -0.60 4.07 -17.81
C VAL A 63 -1.97 3.65 -17.30
N GLY A 64 -2.03 2.83 -16.24
CA GLY A 64 -3.27 2.33 -15.66
C GLY A 64 -4.16 3.45 -15.13
N ILE A 65 -3.60 4.40 -14.38
CA ILE A 65 -4.36 5.54 -13.84
C ILE A 65 -4.82 6.48 -14.96
N LEU A 66 -3.97 6.75 -15.95
CA LEU A 66 -4.34 7.56 -17.10
C LEU A 66 -5.50 6.92 -17.87
N LEU A 67 -5.40 5.64 -18.21
CA LEU A 67 -6.45 4.91 -18.91
C LEU A 67 -7.74 4.85 -18.09
N PHE A 68 -7.65 4.64 -16.78
CA PHE A 68 -8.82 4.68 -15.90
C PHE A 68 -9.48 6.06 -15.88
N GLY A 69 -8.70 7.14 -15.80
CA GLY A 69 -9.20 8.51 -15.90
C GLY A 69 -9.92 8.77 -17.23
N LEU A 70 -9.32 8.39 -18.36
CA LEU A 70 -9.97 8.46 -19.66
C LEU A 70 -11.27 7.63 -19.70
N PHE A 71 -11.26 6.43 -19.13
CA PHE A 71 -12.40 5.54 -19.09
C PHE A 71 -13.58 6.11 -18.27
N ILE A 72 -13.30 6.85 -17.20
CA ILE A 72 -14.32 7.57 -16.41
C ILE A 72 -14.86 8.77 -17.21
N LEU A 73 -13.99 9.59 -17.80
CA LEU A 73 -14.37 10.86 -18.43
C LEU A 73 -15.09 10.67 -19.78
N PHE A 74 -14.66 9.69 -20.59
CA PHE A 74 -15.18 9.50 -21.94
C PHE A 74 -16.25 8.40 -21.97
N GLU A 75 -17.51 8.81 -21.82
CA GLU A 75 -18.67 7.91 -21.91
C GLU A 75 -18.75 7.18 -23.25
N THR A 76 -18.28 7.80 -24.35
CA THR A 76 -18.23 7.21 -25.69
C THR A 76 -17.40 5.93 -25.76
N LEU A 77 -16.32 5.82 -24.97
CA LEU A 77 -15.49 4.62 -24.90
C LEU A 77 -16.24 3.44 -24.27
N ARG A 78 -17.20 3.73 -23.38
CA ARG A 78 -17.97 2.71 -22.65
C ARG A 78 -19.14 2.15 -23.47
N PHE A 79 -19.64 2.89 -24.45
CA PHE A 79 -20.75 2.43 -25.30
C PHE A 79 -20.36 1.33 -26.29
N ILE A 80 -19.10 1.29 -26.72
CA ILE A 80 -18.61 0.25 -27.63
C ILE A 80 -18.24 -0.99 -26.79
N ILE A 81 -19.11 -2.01 -26.80
CA ILE A 81 -19.02 -3.18 -25.91
C ILE A 81 -17.62 -3.82 -25.90
N VAL A 82 -17.06 -4.11 -27.08
CA VAL A 82 -15.74 -4.76 -27.21
C VAL A 82 -14.64 -3.85 -26.64
N LEU A 83 -14.66 -2.57 -27.00
CA LEU A 83 -13.66 -1.60 -26.55
C LEU A 83 -13.73 -1.40 -25.04
N ASN A 84 -14.93 -1.29 -24.47
CA ASN A 84 -15.17 -1.17 -23.04
C ASN A 84 -14.54 -2.35 -22.27
N PHE A 85 -14.77 -3.58 -22.74
CA PHE A 85 -14.19 -4.77 -22.13
C PHE A 85 -12.67 -4.85 -22.27
N VAL A 86 -12.12 -4.57 -23.46
CA VAL A 86 -10.66 -4.56 -23.69
C VAL A 86 -9.98 -3.51 -22.82
N LEU A 87 -10.52 -2.29 -22.75
CA LEU A 87 -9.97 -1.22 -21.91
C LEU A 87 -10.02 -1.61 -20.43
N ALA A 88 -11.11 -2.21 -19.95
CA ALA A 88 -11.22 -2.67 -18.58
C ALA A 88 -10.14 -3.70 -18.22
N ILE A 89 -9.88 -4.68 -19.09
CA ILE A 89 -8.78 -5.65 -18.91
C ILE A 89 -7.43 -4.94 -18.85
N ILE A 90 -7.14 -4.05 -19.81
CA ILE A 90 -5.86 -3.34 -19.84
C ILE A 90 -5.65 -2.52 -18.56
N ILE A 91 -6.70 -1.85 -18.08
CA ILE A 91 -6.66 -1.09 -16.81
C ILE A 91 -6.34 -2.03 -15.65
N VAL A 92 -7.08 -3.12 -15.49
CA VAL A 92 -6.90 -4.08 -14.39
C VAL A 92 -5.49 -4.67 -14.42
N GLU A 93 -5.03 -5.18 -15.55
CA GLU A 93 -3.69 -5.75 -15.70
C GLU A 93 -2.60 -4.73 -15.39
N SER A 94 -2.76 -3.49 -15.87
CA SER A 94 -1.79 -2.42 -15.60
C SER A 94 -1.71 -2.10 -14.10
N GLN A 95 -2.83 -2.08 -13.39
CA GLN A 95 -2.86 -1.85 -11.95
C GLN A 95 -2.29 -3.04 -11.14
N ILE A 96 -2.49 -4.27 -11.61
CA ILE A 96 -1.89 -5.46 -10.98
C ILE A 96 -0.37 -5.45 -11.18
N ILE A 97 0.13 -5.15 -12.39
CA ILE A 97 1.58 -5.03 -12.65
C ILE A 97 2.21 -3.90 -11.82
N ALA A 98 1.47 -2.82 -11.56
CA ALA A 98 1.91 -1.75 -10.67
C ALA A 98 2.15 -2.22 -9.23
N LEU A 99 1.44 -3.23 -8.75
CA LEU A 99 1.66 -3.83 -7.42
C LEU A 99 2.95 -4.65 -7.32
N PHE A 100 3.45 -5.19 -8.43
CA PHE A 100 4.50 -6.21 -8.39
C PHE A 100 5.80 -5.73 -7.73
N ALA A 101 6.20 -4.48 -7.94
CA ALA A 101 7.35 -3.90 -7.24
C ALA A 101 7.18 -3.91 -5.71
N LEU A 102 5.98 -3.64 -5.21
CA LEU A 102 5.70 -3.66 -3.77
C LEU A 102 5.67 -5.10 -3.25
N VAL A 103 4.94 -5.99 -3.92
CA VAL A 103 4.83 -7.43 -3.56
C VAL A 103 6.19 -8.11 -3.57
N ALA A 104 7.08 -7.75 -4.50
CA ALA A 104 8.41 -8.33 -4.59
C ALA A 104 9.30 -8.07 -3.36
N ARG A 105 8.94 -7.09 -2.52
CA ARG A 105 9.70 -6.70 -1.32
C ARG A 105 9.14 -7.29 -0.03
N VAL A 106 8.07 -8.06 -0.11
CA VAL A 106 7.29 -8.50 1.06
C VAL A 106 7.27 -10.02 1.18
N PHE A 107 7.21 -10.49 2.43
CA PHE A 107 6.93 -11.89 2.74
C PHE A 107 5.52 -12.31 2.32
N TRP A 108 5.39 -13.46 1.67
CA TRP A 108 4.11 -13.92 1.12
C TRP A 108 2.98 -14.01 2.17
N ILE A 109 3.29 -14.29 3.44
CA ILE A 109 2.28 -14.31 4.51
C ILE A 109 1.73 -12.90 4.77
N ASP A 110 2.59 -11.88 4.85
CA ASP A 110 2.16 -10.49 5.01
C ASP A 110 1.30 -10.05 3.81
N VAL A 111 1.71 -10.41 2.58
CA VAL A 111 0.93 -10.14 1.35
C VAL A 111 -0.49 -10.70 1.46
N LEU A 112 -0.62 -11.99 1.84
CA LEU A 112 -1.90 -12.68 1.91
C LEU A 112 -2.77 -12.21 3.09
N ALA A 113 -2.16 -11.95 4.25
CA ALA A 113 -2.85 -11.48 5.44
C ALA A 113 -3.47 -10.10 5.21
N PHE A 114 -2.69 -9.13 4.72
CA PHE A 114 -3.20 -7.78 4.46
C PHE A 114 -4.18 -7.76 3.28
N PHE A 115 -3.97 -8.57 2.23
CA PHE A 115 -4.95 -8.71 1.15
C PHE A 115 -6.30 -9.19 1.70
N SER A 116 -6.28 -10.19 2.59
CA SER A 116 -7.48 -10.74 3.23
C SER A 116 -8.19 -9.71 4.12
N ILE A 117 -7.43 -8.92 4.90
CA ILE A 117 -7.98 -7.83 5.72
C ILE A 117 -8.68 -6.79 4.84
N CYS A 118 -8.01 -6.29 3.80
CA CYS A 118 -8.58 -5.32 2.86
C CYS A 118 -9.81 -5.89 2.12
N PHE A 119 -9.77 -7.18 1.75
CA PHE A 119 -10.88 -7.85 1.09
C PHE A 119 -12.12 -7.87 1.99
N VAL A 120 -11.97 -8.32 3.24
CA VAL A 120 -13.08 -8.35 4.21
C VAL A 120 -13.59 -6.94 4.48
N LEU A 121 -12.70 -5.97 4.67
CA LEU A 121 -13.05 -4.58 4.91
C LEU A 121 -13.89 -3.98 3.77
N LEU A 122 -13.49 -4.21 2.51
CA LEU A 122 -14.24 -3.77 1.33
C LEU A 122 -15.67 -4.34 1.34
N TRP A 123 -15.83 -5.65 1.52
CA TRP A 123 -17.15 -6.29 1.48
C TRP A 123 -18.06 -5.86 2.63
N ILE A 124 -17.51 -5.62 3.82
CA ILE A 124 -18.25 -5.07 4.95
C ILE A 124 -18.82 -3.69 4.58
N PHE A 125 -18.01 -2.81 3.99
CA PHE A 125 -18.47 -1.45 3.64
C PHE A 125 -19.38 -1.43 2.40
N ILE A 126 -19.20 -2.34 1.44
CA ILE A 126 -20.19 -2.57 0.38
C ILE A 126 -21.53 -2.99 1.00
N LEU A 127 -21.52 -3.90 1.97
CA LEU A 127 -22.73 -4.34 2.67
C LEU A 127 -23.38 -3.17 3.41
N PHE A 128 -22.62 -2.40 4.19
CA PHE A 128 -23.14 -1.23 4.89
C PHE A 128 -23.74 -0.19 3.95
N GLY A 129 -23.05 0.14 2.85
CA GLY A 129 -23.59 1.03 1.82
C GLY A 129 -24.88 0.49 1.18
N SER A 130 -24.97 -0.84 1.00
CA SER A 130 -26.15 -1.49 0.40
C SER A 130 -27.39 -1.49 1.30
N ILE A 131 -27.21 -1.54 2.63
CA ILE A 131 -28.32 -1.65 3.60
C ILE A 131 -28.66 -0.35 4.32
N LEU A 132 -27.86 0.71 4.14
CA LEU A 132 -28.02 1.97 4.87
C LEU A 132 -29.46 2.51 4.71
N PRO A 133 -30.10 3.08 5.76
CA PRO A 133 -31.48 3.57 5.67
C PRO A 133 -31.70 4.62 4.58
N ARG A 134 -32.96 4.87 4.20
CA ARG A 134 -33.29 5.90 3.20
C ARG A 134 -32.93 7.31 3.64
N ASP A 135 -32.96 7.55 4.94
CA ASP A 135 -32.67 8.85 5.54
C ASP A 135 -31.17 9.18 5.51
N ALA A 136 -30.31 8.19 5.30
CA ALA A 136 -28.86 8.34 5.13
C ALA A 136 -28.48 8.08 3.66
N ASP A 137 -29.00 8.91 2.75
CA ASP A 137 -28.69 8.84 1.32
C ASP A 137 -27.42 9.64 1.00
N LEU A 138 -26.29 8.94 0.88
CA LEU A 138 -25.00 9.54 0.51
C LEU A 138 -25.02 10.08 -0.92
N THR A 139 -25.94 9.61 -1.76
CA THR A 139 -26.05 10.07 -3.16
C THR A 139 -26.72 11.42 -3.27
N LEU A 140 -27.61 11.75 -2.33
CA LEU A 140 -28.21 13.09 -2.19
C LEU A 140 -27.16 14.08 -1.66
N ASP A 141 -26.42 13.67 -0.62
CA ASP A 141 -25.42 14.49 0.06
C ASP A 141 -23.99 14.27 -0.47
N VAL A 142 -23.85 14.02 -1.77
CA VAL A 142 -22.54 13.74 -2.39
C VAL A 142 -21.53 14.85 -2.14
N ALA A 143 -21.98 16.11 -2.10
CA ALA A 143 -21.13 17.25 -1.76
C ALA A 143 -20.56 17.16 -0.34
N VAL A 144 -21.35 16.67 0.62
CA VAL A 144 -20.90 16.45 2.00
C VAL A 144 -19.85 15.34 2.06
N VAL A 145 -20.05 14.25 1.31
CA VAL A 145 -19.05 13.17 1.18
C VAL A 145 -17.72 13.73 0.64
N PHE A 146 -17.76 14.59 -0.39
CA PHE A 146 -16.58 15.26 -0.92
C PHE A 146 -15.91 16.21 0.08
N ILE A 147 -16.67 16.99 0.84
CA ILE A 147 -16.13 17.89 1.87
C ILE A 147 -15.44 17.08 2.97
N ILE A 148 -16.09 16.03 3.47
CA ILE A 148 -15.52 15.15 4.49
C ILE A 148 -14.25 14.47 3.95
N ALA A 149 -14.28 13.96 2.72
CA ALA A 149 -13.12 13.39 2.06
C ALA A 149 -11.95 14.38 1.98
N PHE A 150 -12.22 15.64 1.63
CA PHE A 150 -11.19 16.68 1.57
C PHE A 150 -10.58 16.98 2.95
N VAL A 151 -11.39 16.97 4.02
CA VAL A 151 -10.89 17.14 5.40
C VAL A 151 -9.98 15.98 5.79
N PHE A 152 -10.39 14.73 5.55
CA PHE A 152 -9.55 13.56 5.82
C PHE A 152 -8.28 13.54 4.96
N LEU A 153 -8.35 13.99 3.70
CA LEU A 153 -7.18 14.15 2.84
C LEU A 153 -6.21 15.19 3.42
N ALA A 154 -6.70 16.34 3.88
CA ALA A 154 -5.87 17.37 4.50
C ALA A 154 -5.17 16.87 5.77
N ILE A 155 -5.90 16.15 6.63
CA ILE A 155 -5.34 15.47 7.82
C ILE A 155 -4.28 14.46 7.37
N GLY A 156 -4.59 13.63 6.37
CA GLY A 156 -3.68 12.62 5.84
C GLY A 156 -2.37 13.23 5.34
N ILE A 157 -2.45 14.25 4.47
CA ILE A 157 -1.26 14.93 3.92
C ILE A 157 -0.42 15.54 5.05
N PHE A 158 -1.06 16.20 6.03
CA PHE A 158 -0.34 16.76 7.17
C PHE A 158 0.43 15.69 7.96
N PHE A 159 -0.22 14.57 8.30
CA PHE A 159 0.44 13.49 9.06
C PHE A 159 1.48 12.72 8.24
N LEU A 160 1.29 12.61 6.91
CA LEU A 160 2.31 12.08 6.01
C LEU A 160 3.56 12.98 6.00
N MET A 161 3.39 14.30 5.95
CA MET A 161 4.51 15.24 6.06
C MET A 161 5.18 15.17 7.43
N VAL A 162 4.42 15.02 8.52
CA VAL A 162 4.97 14.80 9.87
C VAL A 162 5.80 13.52 9.95
N HIS A 163 5.34 12.43 9.32
CA HIS A 163 6.08 11.17 9.27
C HIS A 163 7.47 11.35 8.63
N PHE A 164 7.57 12.11 7.54
CA PHE A 164 8.84 12.38 6.88
C PHE A 164 9.70 13.44 7.59
N ALA A 165 9.09 14.48 8.15
CA ALA A 165 9.80 15.61 8.75
C ALA A 165 10.26 15.35 10.18
N ILE A 166 9.56 14.49 10.93
CA ILE A 166 9.83 14.24 12.36
C ILE A 166 10.05 12.73 12.58
N PRO A 167 11.31 12.25 12.45
CA PRO A 167 11.64 10.83 12.57
C PRO A 167 11.23 10.21 13.92
N ARG A 168 11.16 11.03 14.98
CA ARG A 168 10.78 10.59 16.33
C ARG A 168 9.33 10.11 16.45
N THR A 169 8.46 10.47 15.50
CA THR A 169 7.05 10.05 15.51
C THR A 169 6.87 8.56 15.20
N GLY A 170 7.89 7.90 14.65
CA GLY A 170 7.86 6.48 14.32
C GLY A 170 6.71 6.15 13.35
N TYR A 171 6.01 5.05 13.62
CA TYR A 171 4.88 4.59 12.80
C TYR A 171 3.54 5.23 13.16
N TYR A 172 3.44 5.98 14.26
CA TYR A 172 2.17 6.56 14.72
C TYR A 172 1.64 7.62 13.75
N SER A 173 2.51 8.44 13.19
CA SER A 173 2.16 9.45 12.19
C SER A 173 1.65 8.82 10.89
N TYR A 174 2.32 7.76 10.43
CA TYR A 174 1.85 6.99 9.28
C TYR A 174 0.50 6.31 9.54
N LEU A 175 0.29 5.74 10.74
CA LEU A 175 -0.98 5.13 11.12
C LEU A 175 -2.14 6.11 11.04
N VAL A 176 -1.96 7.36 11.48
CA VAL A 176 -3.00 8.40 11.35
C VAL A 176 -3.26 8.74 9.88
N PHE A 177 -2.21 8.85 9.06
CA PHE A 177 -2.35 9.04 7.62
C PHE A 177 -3.16 7.91 6.97
N GLU A 178 -2.80 6.66 7.22
CA GLU A 178 -3.49 5.50 6.65
C GLU A 178 -4.95 5.42 7.09
N ILE A 179 -5.25 5.63 8.38
CA ILE A 179 -6.62 5.62 8.87
C ILE A 179 -7.44 6.73 8.20
N ALA A 180 -6.87 7.93 8.06
CA ALA A 180 -7.56 9.05 7.43
C ALA A 180 -7.90 8.76 5.95
N ILE A 181 -6.94 8.26 5.18
CA ILE A 181 -7.17 7.90 3.76
C ILE A 181 -8.12 6.70 3.66
N THR A 182 -7.99 5.70 4.53
CA THR A 182 -8.88 4.52 4.54
C THR A 182 -10.32 4.92 4.83
N ILE A 183 -10.58 5.76 5.83
CA ILE A 183 -11.94 6.28 6.13
C ILE A 183 -12.50 7.04 4.92
N MET A 184 -11.69 7.89 4.29
CA MET A 184 -12.08 8.62 3.08
C MET A 184 -12.51 7.66 1.96
N ILE A 185 -11.70 6.65 1.64
CA ILE A 185 -12.02 5.69 0.58
C ILE A 185 -13.24 4.84 0.94
N LEU A 186 -13.36 4.38 2.19
CA LEU A 186 -14.51 3.59 2.64
C LEU A 186 -15.83 4.38 2.58
N ALA A 187 -15.80 5.71 2.76
CA ALA A 187 -16.96 6.56 2.51
C ALA A 187 -17.38 6.54 1.03
N PHE A 188 -16.41 6.58 0.10
CA PHE A 188 -16.68 6.42 -1.34
C PHE A 188 -17.16 5.01 -1.69
N VAL A 189 -16.62 3.96 -1.08
CA VAL A 189 -17.11 2.57 -1.27
C VAL A 189 -18.59 2.46 -0.91
N MET A 190 -19.01 3.05 0.22
CA MET A 190 -20.44 3.07 0.60
C MET A 190 -21.28 3.87 -0.39
N TYR A 191 -20.80 5.05 -0.80
CA TYR A 191 -21.46 5.87 -1.82
C TYR A 191 -21.64 5.08 -3.13
N HIS A 192 -20.58 4.42 -3.62
CA HIS A 192 -20.62 3.61 -4.83
C HIS A 192 -21.57 2.42 -4.68
N ALA A 193 -21.55 1.72 -3.54
CA ALA A 193 -22.51 0.66 -3.26
C ALA A 193 -23.97 1.15 -3.31
N GLN A 194 -24.27 2.37 -2.82
CA GLN A 194 -25.60 2.96 -2.96
C GLN A 194 -25.97 3.24 -4.42
N THR A 195 -25.06 3.84 -5.20
CA THR A 195 -25.32 4.11 -6.62
C THR A 195 -25.51 2.83 -7.45
N ILE A 196 -24.83 1.74 -7.09
CA ILE A 196 -24.93 0.43 -7.74
C ILE A 196 -26.26 -0.25 -7.43
N ASN A 197 -26.66 -0.26 -6.15
CA ASN A 197 -27.91 -0.87 -5.69
C ASN A 197 -29.16 -0.04 -6.02
N GLY A 198 -29.01 1.26 -6.28
CA GLY A 198 -30.08 2.15 -6.73
C GLY A 198 -31.19 2.38 -5.71
N GLY A 199 -32.30 2.96 -6.17
CA GLY A 199 -33.42 3.43 -5.36
C GLY A 199 -33.12 4.71 -4.57
N ARG A 200 -32.23 5.56 -5.08
CA ARG A 200 -31.61 6.73 -4.41
C ARG A 200 -31.55 7.96 -5.32
N PHE A 201 -31.11 9.11 -4.80
CA PHE A 201 -31.03 10.36 -5.57
C PHE A 201 -30.20 10.23 -6.85
N ALA A 202 -29.04 9.56 -6.77
CA ALA A 202 -28.23 9.24 -7.94
C ALA A 202 -28.00 7.73 -8.07
N GLU A 203 -28.08 7.23 -9.30
CA GLU A 203 -27.91 5.80 -9.60
C GLU A 203 -26.98 5.61 -10.79
N MET A 204 -26.18 4.55 -10.74
CA MET A 204 -25.39 4.14 -11.88
C MET A 204 -26.30 3.54 -12.96
N ARG A 205 -25.95 3.75 -14.24
CA ARG A 205 -26.73 3.19 -15.35
C ARG A 205 -26.55 1.67 -15.39
N LEU A 206 -27.60 0.96 -15.80
CA LEU A 206 -27.60 -0.51 -15.84
C LEU A 206 -26.59 -1.13 -16.83
N ASN A 207 -26.02 -0.33 -17.73
CA ASN A 207 -25.02 -0.77 -18.70
C ASN A 207 -23.58 -0.50 -18.24
N ASP A 208 -23.38 0.21 -17.13
CA ASP A 208 -22.07 0.64 -16.64
C ASP A 208 -21.47 -0.37 -15.64
N ALA A 209 -21.73 -1.67 -15.83
CA ALA A 209 -21.32 -2.68 -14.85
C ALA A 209 -19.79 -2.79 -14.71
N LEU A 210 -19.08 -2.68 -15.84
CA LEU A 210 -17.61 -2.64 -15.86
C LEU A 210 -17.08 -1.42 -15.13
N LEU A 211 -17.66 -0.24 -15.35
CA LEU A 211 -17.28 0.99 -14.65
C LEU A 211 -17.46 0.87 -13.15
N GLY A 212 -18.62 0.39 -12.68
CA GLY A 212 -18.88 0.16 -11.26
C GLY A 212 -17.86 -0.80 -10.63
N SER A 213 -17.53 -1.88 -11.34
CA SER A 213 -16.55 -2.86 -10.86
C SER A 213 -15.12 -2.29 -10.81
N LEU A 214 -14.74 -1.47 -11.79
CA LEU A 214 -13.43 -0.84 -11.86
C LEU A 214 -13.24 0.21 -10.76
N ILE A 215 -14.28 1.00 -10.46
CA ILE A 215 -14.23 1.99 -9.38
C ILE A 215 -13.97 1.28 -8.04
N LEU A 216 -14.78 0.27 -7.70
CA LEU A 216 -14.59 -0.50 -6.46
C LEU A 216 -13.25 -1.25 -6.42
N PHE A 217 -12.74 -1.68 -7.57
CA PHE A 217 -11.41 -2.29 -7.65
C PHE A 217 -10.30 -1.29 -7.32
N HIS A 218 -10.38 -0.05 -7.82
CA HIS A 218 -9.40 0.99 -7.46
C HIS A 218 -9.53 1.42 -5.99
N ASP A 219 -10.74 1.50 -5.44
CA ASP A 219 -10.94 1.75 -4.01
C ASP A 219 -10.24 0.68 -3.16
N PHE A 220 -10.39 -0.60 -3.53
CA PHE A 220 -9.67 -1.70 -2.91
C PHE A 220 -8.15 -1.56 -3.02
N LEU A 221 -7.64 -1.26 -4.22
CA LEU A 221 -6.20 -1.11 -4.46
C LEU A 221 -5.59 0.01 -3.63
N ILE A 222 -6.26 1.16 -3.50
CA ILE A 222 -5.77 2.27 -2.68
C ILE A 222 -5.63 1.83 -1.23
N ILE A 223 -6.65 1.18 -0.66
CA ILE A 223 -6.59 0.67 0.72
C ILE A 223 -5.45 -0.34 0.85
N TYR A 224 -5.33 -1.28 -0.10
CA TYR A 224 -4.27 -2.29 -0.07
C TYR A 224 -2.87 -1.67 -0.21
N TRP A 225 -2.68 -0.65 -1.04
CA TRP A 225 -1.41 0.07 -1.18
C TRP A 225 -0.93 0.68 0.13
N LEU A 226 -1.82 1.27 0.91
CA LEU A 226 -1.47 1.86 2.22
C LEU A 226 -0.88 0.83 3.17
N THR A 227 -1.32 -0.42 3.08
CA THR A 227 -0.84 -1.49 3.98
C THR A 227 0.62 -1.89 3.73
N PHE A 228 1.20 -1.57 2.56
CA PHE A 228 2.58 -1.96 2.23
C PHE A 228 3.62 -1.31 3.14
N TYR A 229 3.30 -0.20 3.79
CA TYR A 229 4.16 0.34 4.85
C TYR A 229 4.37 -0.68 5.97
N TRP A 230 3.29 -1.29 6.49
CA TRP A 230 3.39 -2.30 7.53
C TRP A 230 4.07 -3.55 7.01
N GLN A 231 3.73 -3.98 5.81
CA GLN A 231 4.27 -5.19 5.20
C GLN A 231 5.79 -5.10 4.95
N ILE A 232 6.30 -3.94 4.56
CA ILE A 232 7.72 -3.75 4.20
C ILE A 232 8.54 -3.30 5.42
N LEU A 233 8.05 -2.35 6.20
CA LEU A 233 8.84 -1.69 7.25
C LEU A 233 8.64 -2.33 8.62
N VAL A 234 7.40 -2.67 8.99
CA VAL A 234 7.08 -3.22 10.32
C VAL A 234 7.15 -4.74 10.36
N ARG A 235 6.77 -5.40 9.26
CA ARG A 235 6.99 -6.84 9.03
C ARG A 235 6.38 -7.73 10.13
N PRO A 236 5.06 -7.62 10.42
CA PRO A 236 4.44 -8.29 11.57
C PRO A 236 4.48 -9.82 11.52
N PHE A 237 4.43 -10.43 10.35
CA PHE A 237 4.49 -11.90 10.20
C PHE A 237 5.81 -12.41 9.61
N THR A 238 6.64 -11.49 9.12
CA THR A 238 7.92 -11.80 8.48
C THR A 238 8.94 -12.29 9.52
N PRO A 239 9.50 -13.51 9.36
CA PRO A 239 10.58 -14.00 10.21
C PRO A 239 11.82 -13.09 10.19
N ASN A 240 12.58 -13.00 11.28
CA ASN A 240 13.80 -12.17 11.32
C ASN A 240 14.88 -12.61 10.31
N ASN A 241 14.89 -13.88 9.92
CA ASN A 241 15.75 -14.44 8.88
C ASN A 241 15.16 -14.31 7.46
N TRP A 242 13.92 -13.80 7.33
CA TRP A 242 13.35 -13.43 6.06
C TRP A 242 13.83 -12.04 5.70
N ILE A 243 14.90 -12.03 4.93
CA ILE A 243 15.23 -10.94 4.02
C ILE A 243 15.66 -11.66 2.75
N LEU A 244 15.73 -10.94 1.64
CA LEU A 244 16.59 -11.19 0.47
C LEU A 244 18.06 -11.62 0.81
N LEU A 245 18.40 -11.89 2.07
CA LEU A 245 19.73 -12.01 2.67
C LEU A 245 20.49 -13.28 2.29
N THR A 246 19.85 -14.38 1.88
CA THR A 246 20.60 -15.50 1.32
C THR A 246 20.98 -15.29 -0.16
N TYR A 247 20.36 -14.34 -0.87
CA TYR A 247 20.54 -14.22 -2.33
C TYR A 247 21.57 -13.16 -2.77
N ILE A 248 21.95 -12.20 -1.92
CA ILE A 248 23.09 -11.31 -2.23
C ILE A 248 24.42 -11.97 -1.82
N GLU A 249 24.46 -12.76 -0.75
CA GLU A 249 25.71 -13.41 -0.32
C GLU A 249 26.20 -14.48 -1.31
N ASP A 250 25.30 -15.26 -1.92
CA ASP A 250 25.65 -16.35 -2.87
C ASP A 250 26.06 -15.80 -4.27
N VAL A 251 25.49 -14.68 -4.72
CA VAL A 251 25.85 -14.06 -6.02
C VAL A 251 27.23 -13.39 -5.99
N THR A 252 27.75 -12.99 -4.82
CA THR A 252 29.13 -12.48 -4.69
C THR A 252 30.17 -13.54 -4.32
N THR A 253 29.78 -14.71 -3.82
CA THR A 253 30.73 -15.76 -3.41
C THR A 253 30.92 -16.88 -4.44
N VAL A 254 30.09 -16.95 -5.48
CA VAL A 254 30.17 -18.01 -6.50
C VAL A 254 30.21 -17.44 -7.93
N ALA A 255 31.26 -16.70 -8.30
CA ALA A 255 31.80 -16.80 -9.66
C ALA A 255 33.29 -16.38 -9.77
N PRO A 256 34.13 -17.13 -10.51
CA PRO A 256 35.59 -17.16 -10.40
C PRO A 256 36.30 -16.52 -11.62
N CYS A 257 37.64 -16.46 -11.54
CA CYS A 257 38.60 -16.09 -12.59
C CYS A 257 39.06 -14.63 -12.65
N ALA A 258 40.14 -14.33 -11.92
CA ALA A 258 41.21 -13.49 -12.44
C ALA A 258 42.56 -14.13 -12.09
N HIS A 259 43.20 -14.73 -13.10
CA HIS A 259 44.62 -15.01 -13.11
C HIS A 259 45.39 -13.72 -12.81
N GLN A 260 46.23 -13.74 -11.78
CA GLN A 260 47.66 -13.36 -11.85
C GLN A 260 48.28 -13.46 -10.44
N SER A 261 49.13 -14.48 -10.26
CA SER A 261 50.20 -14.44 -9.25
C SER A 261 51.25 -13.41 -9.68
N PRO A 262 51.88 -12.75 -8.71
CA PRO A 262 53.30 -13.04 -8.52
C PRO A 262 53.61 -13.38 -7.06
N GLU A 263 54.12 -14.60 -6.89
CA GLU A 263 55.31 -14.96 -6.11
C GLU A 263 55.77 -13.95 -5.04
N VAL A 264 55.43 -14.24 -3.78
CA VAL A 264 56.14 -13.73 -2.61
C VAL A 264 56.60 -14.92 -1.78
N THR A 265 57.91 -15.16 -1.83
CA THR A 265 58.66 -16.17 -1.10
C THR A 265 58.53 -15.94 0.42
N VAL A 266 57.91 -16.87 1.13
CA VAL A 266 57.94 -16.93 2.60
C VAL A 266 58.82 -18.11 3.01
N GLY A 267 59.96 -17.81 3.64
CA GLY A 267 60.90 -18.80 4.17
C GLY A 267 60.34 -19.58 5.37
N PRO A 268 61.00 -20.69 5.77
CA PRO A 268 60.44 -21.61 6.75
C PRO A 268 60.55 -21.08 8.19
N LEU A 269 59.51 -21.40 8.99
CA LEU A 269 59.48 -21.25 10.45
C LEU A 269 60.64 -22.01 11.13
N PRO A 270 61.21 -21.49 12.24
CA PRO A 270 61.89 -22.30 13.23
C PRO A 270 60.97 -22.74 14.38
N GLN A 271 61.24 -23.96 14.83
CA GLN A 271 60.60 -24.72 15.91
C GLN A 271 60.74 -24.10 17.32
N GLU A 272 59.80 -24.54 18.17
CA GLU A 272 59.73 -24.48 19.64
C GLU A 272 61.07 -24.52 20.39
N THR A 273 61.14 -23.75 21.48
CA THR A 273 61.95 -24.10 22.67
C THR A 273 61.20 -23.67 23.94
N ASN A 274 61.21 -24.58 24.93
CA ASN A 274 60.37 -24.62 26.12
C ASN A 274 60.85 -23.72 27.29
N ALA A 275 59.87 -23.11 27.98
CA ALA A 275 59.74 -22.77 29.42
C ALA A 275 60.58 -21.61 30.03
N PRO A 276 60.20 -21.03 31.21
CA PRO A 276 58.97 -21.15 32.03
C PRO A 276 58.29 -19.80 32.42
N ASP A 277 57.04 -19.92 32.91
CA ASP A 277 56.19 -19.01 33.69
C ASP A 277 56.57 -17.52 33.87
N LYS A 278 55.72 -16.65 33.31
CA LYS A 278 55.61 -15.23 33.68
C LYS A 278 54.14 -14.93 34.07
N PRO A 279 53.87 -14.26 35.20
CA PRO A 279 52.50 -14.00 35.62
C PRO A 279 51.78 -13.04 34.66
N PRO A 280 50.43 -13.06 34.62
CA PRO A 280 49.66 -12.29 33.64
C PRO A 280 49.86 -10.79 33.83
N VAL A 281 50.18 -10.09 32.73
CA VAL A 281 50.24 -8.63 32.68
C VAL A 281 48.82 -8.08 32.85
N GLN A 282 48.61 -7.33 33.93
CA GLN A 282 47.37 -6.62 34.21
C GLN A 282 47.16 -5.51 33.15
N PRO A 283 45.95 -5.34 32.59
CA PRO A 283 45.66 -4.23 31.69
C PRO A 283 45.87 -2.88 32.40
N PRO A 284 46.36 -1.83 31.72
CA PRO A 284 46.52 -0.52 32.32
C PRO A 284 45.16 0.05 32.76
N ALA A 285 45.15 0.69 33.95
CA ALA A 285 43.96 1.30 34.52
C ALA A 285 43.39 2.42 33.62
N PRO A 286 42.06 2.59 33.56
CA PRO A 286 41.44 3.67 32.79
C PRO A 286 41.80 5.03 33.37
N THR A 287 42.17 5.96 32.50
CA THR A 287 42.46 7.36 32.83
C THR A 287 41.16 8.06 33.29
N PRO A 288 41.18 8.92 34.33
CA PRO A 288 39.98 9.61 34.78
C PRO A 288 39.45 10.58 33.72
N ILE A 289 38.15 10.50 33.43
CA ILE A 289 37.43 11.46 32.59
C ILE A 289 37.28 12.76 33.39
N PRO A 290 37.67 13.94 32.85
CA PRO A 290 37.44 15.21 33.52
C PRO A 290 35.93 15.53 33.59
N PRO A 291 35.45 16.18 34.65
CA PRO A 291 34.03 16.49 34.80
C PRO A 291 33.55 17.47 33.71
N PRO A 292 32.28 17.35 33.27
CA PRO A 292 31.72 18.21 32.24
C PRO A 292 31.69 19.67 32.70
N THR A 293 32.18 20.57 31.85
CA THR A 293 32.15 22.02 32.04
C THR A 293 30.69 22.49 32.01
N GLN A 294 30.23 23.14 33.08
CA GLN A 294 28.89 23.73 33.10
C GLN A 294 28.77 24.84 32.05
N PRO A 295 27.64 24.93 31.32
CA PRO A 295 27.38 26.06 30.42
C PRO A 295 27.29 27.39 31.22
N PRO A 296 27.66 28.53 30.61
CA PRO A 296 27.57 29.83 31.27
C PRO A 296 26.12 30.18 31.67
N ILE A 297 25.96 30.71 32.87
CA ILE A 297 24.70 31.24 33.39
C ILE A 297 24.31 32.48 32.55
N PRO A 298 23.09 32.57 31.99
CA PRO A 298 22.65 33.77 31.29
C PRO A 298 22.50 34.96 32.25
N PRO A 299 22.79 36.20 31.82
CA PRO A 299 22.63 37.38 32.65
C PRO A 299 21.15 37.65 32.98
N PRO A 300 20.86 38.29 34.13
CA PRO A 300 19.49 38.53 34.58
C PRO A 300 18.75 39.50 33.64
N THR A 301 17.52 39.14 33.30
CA THR A 301 16.58 39.94 32.51
C THR A 301 16.20 41.21 33.27
N GLN A 302 16.37 42.37 32.64
CA GLN A 302 15.90 43.65 33.17
C GLN A 302 14.35 43.70 33.20
N PRO A 303 13.75 44.35 34.21
CA PRO A 303 12.29 44.49 34.30
C PRO A 303 11.72 45.44 33.23
N PRO A 304 10.44 45.26 32.83
CA PRO A 304 9.83 46.02 31.75
C PRO A 304 9.66 47.50 32.11
N ILE A 305 9.98 48.38 31.15
CA ILE A 305 9.68 49.82 31.22
C ILE A 305 8.17 50.00 30.96
N PRO A 306 7.43 50.75 31.78
CA PRO A 306 6.01 51.01 31.56
C PRO A 306 5.80 51.95 30.36
N PRO A 307 4.72 51.75 29.57
CA PRO A 307 4.45 52.54 28.37
C PRO A 307 3.93 53.95 28.71
N PRO A 308 4.15 54.94 27.83
CA PRO A 308 3.45 56.22 27.87
C PRO A 308 2.00 56.12 27.37
#